data_AF-A0A1I8PJP6-F1
#
_entry.id   AF-A0A1I8PJP6-F1
#
_cell.length_a   1.000
_cell.length_b   1.000
_cell.length_c   1.000
_cell.angle_alpha   90.00
_cell.angle_beta   90.00
_cell.angle_gamma   90.00
#
_symmetry.space_group_name_H-M   'P 1'
#
loop_
_entity.id
_entity.type
_entity.pdbx_description
1 polymer ?
#
loop_
_entity_poly.entity_id
_entity_poly.type
_entity_poly.pdbx_seq_one_letter_code
_entity_poly.pdbx_strand_id
1 'polypeptide(L)'
;MSSVEVSSTSTLNYHKRSAIYTGRRVLTKIMQWCYEKKFDFHVLVSRYNGNLYMAGDRSWEGIPSNVHHKRFEQLLFADSPEKPPNCDEPINENITQSVLHRCKLGNYEILYAGEAQGIISEEKIENLDDMEALDKCRFVFTKQLWANVKDKENKFLTYWIQSYLSAIDDIYVGYKSFGGFVETPIECMKISDMPRKYSWDPAVCFGFLNYFLEQVEQLMSKVNCLHTVYEFTFRVRDKATVYEIYEGNSDKSFIPQFYADFVARGSPMETNDETN
;
A
#
# COMPACT_ATOMS: atom_id res chain seq x y z
N MET A 1 13.30 35.27 -52.80
CA MET A 1 13.05 34.06 -51.98
C MET A 1 14.06 34.09 -50.85
N SER A 2 13.62 34.50 -49.66
CA SER A 2 14.42 34.55 -48.44
C SER A 2 13.75 33.61 -47.44
N SER A 3 14.43 32.52 -47.12
CA SER A 3 14.00 31.51 -46.14
C SER A 3 14.33 32.02 -44.75
N VAL A 4 13.32 32.15 -43.88
CA VAL A 4 13.51 32.37 -42.44
C VAL A 4 13.36 31.01 -41.77
N GLU A 5 14.46 30.48 -41.23
CA GLU A 5 14.42 29.33 -40.32
C GLU A 5 13.94 29.80 -38.95
N VAL A 6 12.79 29.28 -38.52
CA VAL A 6 12.30 29.41 -37.15
C VAL A 6 12.85 28.24 -36.36
N SER A 7 13.89 28.51 -35.56
CA SER A 7 14.40 27.59 -34.54
C SER A 7 13.43 27.54 -33.36
N SER A 8 12.56 26.53 -33.31
CA SER A 8 11.77 26.21 -32.11
C SER A 8 12.54 25.22 -31.23
N THR A 9 13.39 25.74 -30.36
CA THR A 9 13.90 24.99 -29.20
C THR A 9 12.80 24.91 -28.15
N SER A 10 11.99 23.85 -28.18
CA SER A 10 11.14 23.46 -27.06
C SER A 10 11.99 22.75 -26.01
N THR A 11 12.47 23.51 -25.02
CA THR A 11 13.05 22.96 -23.80
C THR A 11 11.93 22.22 -23.05
N LEU A 12 11.88 20.89 -23.19
CA LEU A 12 11.07 20.04 -22.33
C LEU A 12 11.56 20.22 -20.89
N ASN A 13 10.86 21.04 -20.12
CA ASN A 13 11.00 21.07 -18.66
C ASN A 13 10.69 19.67 -18.13
N TYR A 14 11.73 18.92 -17.81
CA TYR A 14 11.61 17.65 -17.11
C TYR A 14 11.17 17.98 -15.67
N HIS A 15 9.87 18.13 -15.46
CA HIS A 15 9.33 18.31 -14.11
C HIS A 15 9.73 17.08 -13.29
N LYS A 16 10.58 17.30 -12.28
CA LYS A 16 10.93 16.29 -11.28
C LYS A 16 9.62 15.74 -10.70
N ARG A 17 9.39 14.44 -10.87
CA ARG A 17 8.20 13.76 -10.35
C ARG A 17 8.21 13.84 -8.82
N SER A 18 7.09 14.19 -8.21
CA SER A 18 6.94 14.14 -6.77
C SER A 18 6.95 12.69 -6.31
N ALA A 19 7.84 12.36 -5.38
CA ALA A 19 7.83 11.05 -4.73
C ALA A 19 6.82 11.04 -3.58
N ILE A 20 6.13 9.92 -3.42
CA ILE A 20 5.16 9.67 -2.36
C ILE A 20 5.64 8.49 -1.53
N TYR A 21 5.83 8.71 -0.23
CA TYR A 21 6.23 7.69 0.74
C TYR A 21 5.04 7.32 1.62
N THR A 22 4.61 6.07 1.61
CA THR A 22 3.44 5.64 2.38
C THR A 22 3.43 4.14 2.70
N GLY A 23 2.34 3.66 3.30
CA GLY A 23 2.08 2.23 3.46
C GLY A 23 0.95 1.77 2.54
N ARG A 24 0.99 0.51 2.09
CA ARG A 24 -0.05 -0.10 1.26
C ARG A 24 -1.46 0.08 1.84
N ARG A 25 -1.59 0.06 3.18
CA ARG A 25 -2.87 0.24 3.88
C ARG A 25 -3.51 1.59 3.58
N VAL A 26 -2.72 2.66 3.49
CA VAL A 26 -3.20 4.01 3.14
C VAL A 26 -3.74 4.03 1.71
N LEU A 27 -2.94 3.53 0.76
CA LEU A 27 -3.35 3.42 -0.64
C LEU A 27 -4.64 2.59 -0.78
N THR A 28 -4.71 1.47 -0.07
CA THR A 28 -5.90 0.61 -0.06
C THR A 28 -7.14 1.38 0.36
N LYS A 29 -7.07 2.13 1.47
CA LYS A 29 -8.22 2.90 1.97
C LYS A 29 -8.67 4.00 1.02
N ILE A 30 -7.73 4.73 0.43
CA ILE A 30 -8.05 5.77 -0.55
C ILE A 30 -8.72 5.16 -1.78
N MET A 31 -8.15 4.09 -2.35
CA MET A 31 -8.72 3.41 -3.52
C MET A 31 -10.11 2.81 -3.26
N GLN A 32 -10.39 2.39 -2.03
CA GLN A 32 -11.69 1.86 -1.61
C GLN A 32 -12.75 2.93 -1.41
N TRP A 33 -12.36 4.19 -1.27
CA TRP A 33 -13.21 5.24 -0.74
C TRP A 33 -14.55 5.37 -1.48
N CYS A 34 -14.53 5.30 -2.80
CA CYS A 34 -15.72 5.42 -3.63
C CYS A 34 -16.80 4.36 -3.31
N TYR A 35 -16.39 3.22 -2.76
CA TYR A 35 -17.25 2.09 -2.42
C TYR A 35 -17.47 1.91 -0.90
N GLU A 36 -16.75 2.65 -0.06
CA GLU A 36 -16.87 2.56 1.40
C GLU A 36 -18.24 3.07 1.88
N LYS A 37 -18.86 2.35 2.82
CA LYS A 37 -20.24 2.62 3.29
C LYS A 37 -20.35 2.62 4.81
N LYS A 38 -19.29 2.29 5.54
CA LYS A 38 -19.38 1.94 6.96
C LYS A 38 -18.59 2.87 7.86
N PHE A 39 -17.34 3.17 7.49
CA PHE A 39 -16.40 3.79 8.41
C PHE A 39 -15.69 4.97 7.77
N ASP A 40 -15.70 6.07 8.50
CA ASP A 40 -14.81 7.19 8.24
C ASP A 40 -13.36 6.75 8.49
N PHE A 41 -12.42 7.42 7.82
CA PHE A 41 -11.00 7.23 8.10
C PHE A 41 -10.22 8.50 7.85
N HIS A 42 -9.00 8.54 8.42
CA HIS A 42 -8.11 9.68 8.35
C HIS A 42 -6.80 9.30 7.66
N VAL A 43 -6.25 10.24 6.90
CA VAL A 43 -4.92 10.15 6.30
C VAL A 43 -4.14 11.40 6.67
N LEU A 44 -3.00 11.21 7.30
CA LEU A 44 -2.06 12.29 7.67
C LEU A 44 -1.09 12.49 6.52
N VAL A 45 -0.88 13.75 6.12
CA VAL A 45 0.03 14.09 5.02
C VAL A 45 0.95 15.23 5.43
N SER A 46 2.24 15.07 5.16
CA SER A 46 3.25 16.12 5.26
C SER A 46 4.03 16.24 3.96
N ARG A 47 4.54 17.44 3.67
CA ARG A 47 5.32 17.70 2.46
C ARG A 47 6.68 18.30 2.79
N TYR A 48 7.72 17.78 2.18
CA TYR A 48 9.08 18.30 2.32
C TYR A 48 9.92 17.99 1.08
N ASN A 49 10.69 18.98 0.62
CA ASN A 49 11.56 18.91 -0.55
C ASN A 49 10.85 18.38 -1.81
N GLY A 50 9.59 18.80 -2.00
CA GLY A 50 8.75 18.39 -3.12
C GLY A 50 8.15 16.97 -3.00
N ASN A 51 8.44 16.22 -1.93
CA ASN A 51 7.90 14.89 -1.71
C ASN A 51 6.75 14.89 -0.71
N LEU A 52 5.82 13.96 -0.87
CA LEU A 52 4.69 13.73 0.04
C LEU A 52 4.97 12.51 0.92
N TYR A 53 4.63 12.63 2.19
CA TYR A 53 4.70 11.55 3.17
C TYR A 53 3.28 11.35 3.68
N MET A 54 2.77 10.12 3.61
CA MET A 54 1.39 9.82 3.97
C MET A 54 1.32 8.65 4.94
N ALA A 55 0.59 8.83 6.04
CA ALA A 55 0.35 7.80 7.03
C ALA A 55 -1.15 7.67 7.33
N GLY A 56 -1.56 6.49 7.80
CA GLY A 56 -2.87 6.35 8.45
C GLY A 56 -2.82 6.93 9.85
N ASP A 57 -3.98 7.34 10.36
CA ASP A 57 -4.09 7.68 11.78
C ASP A 57 -3.99 6.41 12.66
N ARG A 58 -3.54 6.59 13.91
CA ARG A 58 -3.31 5.54 14.92
C ARG A 58 -4.57 4.78 15.30
N SER A 59 -5.76 5.33 15.03
CA SER A 59 -7.04 4.62 15.19
C SER A 59 -7.12 3.30 14.42
N TRP A 60 -6.24 3.06 13.45
CA TRP A 60 -6.15 1.80 12.71
C TRP A 60 -5.54 0.63 13.50
N GLU A 61 -4.91 0.90 14.64
CA GLU A 61 -4.19 -0.08 15.46
C GLU A 61 -5.10 -0.90 16.40
N GLY A 62 -6.37 -0.49 16.60
CA GLY A 62 -7.30 -1.08 17.57
C GLY A 62 -8.31 -2.11 17.05
N ILE A 63 -8.18 -2.60 15.80
CA ILE A 63 -9.16 -3.55 15.22
C ILE A 63 -8.88 -4.97 15.78
N PRO A 64 -9.90 -5.73 16.23
CA PRO A 64 -9.72 -7.02 16.90
C PRO A 64 -8.87 -8.00 16.09
N SER A 65 -8.13 -8.83 16.82
CA SER A 65 -7.14 -9.74 16.25
C SER A 65 -7.74 -10.63 15.17
N ASN A 66 -7.11 -10.59 14.00
CA ASN A 66 -7.40 -11.46 12.86
C ASN A 66 -6.86 -12.88 13.13
N VAL A 67 -7.02 -13.42 14.35
CA VAL A 67 -6.43 -14.69 14.80
C VAL A 67 -6.79 -15.82 13.86
N HIS A 68 -8.01 -15.84 13.32
CA HIS A 68 -8.37 -16.88 12.36
C HIS A 68 -7.64 -16.74 11.00
N HIS A 69 -7.33 -15.52 10.55
CA HIS A 69 -6.50 -15.34 9.36
C HIS A 69 -5.06 -15.75 9.64
N LYS A 70 -4.49 -15.35 10.77
CA LYS A 70 -3.12 -15.73 11.15
C LYS A 70 -2.99 -17.24 11.40
N ARG A 71 -4.01 -17.87 11.98
CA ARG A 71 -4.05 -19.33 12.11
C ARG A 71 -4.18 -20.01 10.76
N PHE A 72 -4.94 -19.44 9.83
CA PHE A 72 -5.03 -19.95 8.47
C PHE A 72 -3.70 -19.82 7.71
N GLU A 73 -2.99 -18.70 7.88
CA GLU A 73 -1.62 -18.53 7.38
C GLU A 73 -0.68 -19.59 7.95
N GLN A 74 -0.68 -19.79 9.27
CA GLN A 74 0.14 -20.81 9.94
C GLN A 74 -0.16 -22.24 9.47
N LEU A 75 -1.40 -22.53 9.07
CA LEU A 75 -1.79 -23.85 8.55
C LEU A 75 -1.34 -24.08 7.09
N LEU A 76 -0.98 -23.03 6.36
CA LEU A 76 -0.73 -23.08 4.91
C LEU A 76 0.72 -22.76 4.53
N PHE A 77 1.43 -21.98 5.33
CA PHE A 77 2.79 -21.55 5.04
C PHE A 77 3.81 -22.26 5.92
N ALA A 78 4.96 -22.58 5.33
CA ALA A 78 6.11 -23.14 6.01
C ALA A 78 7.32 -22.22 5.84
N ASP A 79 8.30 -22.34 6.75
CA ASP A 79 9.54 -21.55 6.69
C ASP A 79 10.46 -21.96 5.53
N SER A 80 10.24 -23.13 4.94
CA SER A 80 10.99 -23.65 3.79
C SER A 80 10.09 -24.57 2.95
N PRO A 81 10.25 -24.61 1.61
CA PRO A 81 9.48 -25.50 0.73
C PRO A 81 9.56 -26.99 1.10
N GLU A 82 10.65 -27.42 1.71
CA GLU A 82 10.90 -28.81 2.08
C GLU A 82 10.21 -29.25 3.38
N LYS A 83 9.63 -28.30 4.12
CA LYS A 83 9.06 -28.54 5.45
C LYS A 83 7.55 -28.34 5.45
N PRO A 84 6.81 -29.10 6.28
CA PRO A 84 5.41 -28.78 6.53
C PRO A 84 5.29 -27.50 7.39
N PRO A 85 4.13 -26.82 7.37
CA PRO A 85 3.83 -25.71 8.27
C PRO A 85 4.01 -26.07 9.74
N ASN A 86 4.68 -25.22 10.54
CA ASN A 86 4.82 -25.42 11.98
C ASN A 86 3.57 -24.91 12.72
N CYS A 87 2.76 -25.85 13.21
CA CYS A 87 1.49 -25.56 13.88
C CYS A 87 1.52 -25.72 15.40
N ASP A 88 2.66 -26.16 15.95
CA ASP A 88 2.85 -26.48 17.38
C ASP A 88 3.13 -25.23 18.23
N GLU A 89 3.67 -24.19 17.59
CA GLU A 89 3.95 -22.91 18.24
C GLU A 89 2.73 -21.97 18.24
N PRO A 90 2.58 -21.12 19.28
CA PRO A 90 1.57 -20.08 19.27
C PRO A 90 1.88 -19.02 18.19
N ILE A 91 0.82 -18.43 17.64
CA ILE A 91 0.95 -17.32 16.68
C ILE A 91 1.55 -16.10 17.39
N ASN A 92 2.68 -15.62 16.88
CA ASN A 92 3.29 -14.37 17.33
C ASN A 92 2.94 -13.23 16.37
N GLU A 93 1.96 -12.41 16.72
CA GLU A 93 1.50 -11.27 15.89
C GLU A 93 2.54 -10.14 15.75
N ASN A 94 3.63 -10.16 16.53
CA ASN A 94 4.73 -9.20 16.38
C ASN A 94 5.66 -9.54 15.21
N ILE A 95 5.58 -10.77 14.70
CA ILE A 95 6.38 -11.21 13.55
C ILE A 95 5.57 -10.95 12.29
N THR A 96 6.03 -10.00 11.48
CA THR A 96 5.43 -9.69 10.18
C THR A 96 6.53 -9.54 9.15
N GLN A 97 6.22 -9.89 7.91
CA GLN A 97 7.09 -9.68 6.76
C GLN A 97 6.48 -8.59 5.90
N SER A 98 7.30 -7.66 5.40
CA SER A 98 6.84 -6.61 4.51
C SER A 98 7.76 -6.49 3.32
N VAL A 99 7.18 -6.20 2.16
CA VAL A 99 7.90 -5.94 0.91
C VAL A 99 7.78 -4.44 0.60
N LEU A 100 8.89 -3.86 0.13
CA LEU A 100 8.92 -2.50 -0.38
C LEU A 100 8.56 -2.52 -1.86
N HIS A 101 7.53 -1.76 -2.22
CA HIS A 101 7.08 -1.62 -3.60
C HIS A 101 7.44 -0.24 -4.14
N ARG A 102 7.79 -0.19 -5.42
CA ARG A 102 8.01 1.04 -6.17
C ARG A 102 7.13 1.00 -7.42
N CYS A 103 6.22 1.96 -7.58
CA CYS A 103 5.38 2.04 -8.78
C CYS A 103 5.22 3.48 -9.27
N LYS A 104 4.61 3.60 -10.46
CA LYS A 104 4.29 4.89 -11.10
C LYS A 104 2.79 5.02 -11.25
N LEU A 105 2.25 6.16 -10.86
CA LEU A 105 0.85 6.52 -11.06
C LEU A 105 0.78 7.98 -11.51
N GLY A 106 0.37 8.23 -12.76
CA GLY A 106 0.36 9.58 -13.33
C GLY A 106 1.74 10.25 -13.24
N ASN A 107 1.79 11.40 -12.57
CA ASN A 107 3.01 12.19 -12.36
C ASN A 107 3.80 11.77 -11.11
N TYR A 108 3.33 10.77 -10.38
CA TYR A 108 3.87 10.37 -9.09
C TYR A 108 4.71 9.10 -9.20
N GLU A 109 5.79 9.09 -8.43
CA GLU A 109 6.49 7.87 -8.05
C GLU A 109 6.08 7.52 -6.63
N ILE A 110 5.56 6.31 -6.42
CA ILE A 110 5.04 5.89 -5.12
C ILE A 110 5.93 4.78 -4.59
N LEU A 111 6.52 5.02 -3.41
CA LEU A 111 7.25 4.05 -2.62
C LEU A 111 6.40 3.68 -1.40
N TYR A 112 6.09 2.40 -1.25
CA TYR A 112 5.25 1.95 -0.16
C TYR A 112 5.58 0.55 0.33
N ALA A 113 5.45 0.35 1.64
CA ALA A 113 5.61 -0.96 2.26
C ALA A 113 4.25 -1.64 2.43
N GLY A 114 4.20 -2.94 2.18
CA GLY A 114 3.02 -3.78 2.41
C GLY A 114 3.38 -5.15 2.95
N GLU A 115 2.56 -5.68 3.85
CA GLU A 115 2.74 -7.02 4.39
C GLU A 115 2.72 -8.09 3.29
N ALA A 116 3.74 -8.93 3.24
CA ALA A 116 3.76 -10.15 2.42
C ALA A 116 3.37 -11.35 3.29
N GLN A 117 2.68 -12.34 2.69
CA GLN A 117 2.26 -13.54 3.41
C GLN A 117 3.11 -14.76 3.03
N GLY A 118 3.25 -15.06 1.74
CA GLY A 118 4.11 -16.15 1.32
C GLY A 118 4.37 -16.17 -0.17
N ILE A 119 5.26 -17.08 -0.56
CA ILE A 119 5.72 -17.28 -1.93
C ILE A 119 5.49 -18.75 -2.28
N ILE A 120 4.95 -19.01 -3.46
CA ILE A 120 4.93 -20.38 -4.01
C ILE A 120 6.28 -20.65 -4.65
N SER A 121 7.04 -21.58 -4.07
CA SER A 121 8.34 -22.01 -4.58
C SER A 121 8.60 -23.46 -4.20
N GLU A 122 9.28 -24.18 -5.09
CA GLU A 122 9.86 -25.51 -4.80
C GLU A 122 11.27 -25.40 -4.20
N GLU A 123 11.91 -24.24 -4.35
CA GLU A 123 13.28 -23.97 -3.90
C GLU A 123 13.30 -22.87 -2.84
N LYS A 124 14.22 -22.99 -1.87
CA LYS A 124 14.41 -21.98 -0.85
C LYS A 124 15.02 -20.72 -1.47
N ILE A 125 14.43 -19.57 -1.15
CA ILE A 125 14.97 -18.27 -1.56
C ILE A 125 16.04 -17.87 -0.54
N GLU A 126 17.31 -17.88 -0.97
CA GLU A 126 18.44 -17.64 -0.07
C GLU A 126 18.66 -16.16 0.24
N ASN A 127 18.35 -15.25 -0.68
CA ASN A 127 18.53 -13.81 -0.50
C ASN A 127 17.22 -13.05 -0.70
N LEU A 128 16.60 -12.64 0.40
CA LEU A 128 15.38 -11.83 0.41
C LEU A 128 15.66 -10.32 0.36
N ASP A 129 16.93 -9.89 0.40
CA ASP A 129 17.32 -8.48 0.26
C ASP A 129 17.55 -8.09 -1.22
N ASP A 130 17.62 -9.07 -2.12
CA ASP A 130 17.73 -8.85 -3.56
C ASP A 130 16.36 -8.59 -4.21
N MET A 131 16.09 -7.33 -4.50
CA MET A 131 14.85 -6.90 -5.14
C MET A 131 14.61 -7.56 -6.52
N GLU A 132 15.66 -7.84 -7.30
CA GLU A 132 15.50 -8.51 -8.61
C GLU A 132 15.14 -9.99 -8.46
N ALA A 133 15.61 -10.63 -7.38
CA ALA A 133 15.19 -11.98 -7.03
C ALA A 133 13.74 -11.99 -6.53
N LEU A 134 13.37 -11.03 -5.69
CA LEU A 134 11.98 -10.88 -5.22
C LEU A 134 11.01 -10.62 -6.37
N ASP A 135 11.37 -9.82 -7.37
CA ASP A 135 10.51 -9.54 -8.53
C ASP A 135 10.17 -10.79 -9.36
N LYS A 136 10.96 -11.86 -9.25
CA LYS A 136 10.72 -13.15 -9.91
C LYS A 136 9.89 -14.11 -9.05
N CYS A 137 9.68 -13.79 -7.78
CA CYS A 137 8.96 -14.63 -6.85
C CYS A 137 7.45 -14.55 -7.08
N ARG A 138 6.77 -15.69 -7.02
CA ARG A 138 5.31 -15.74 -7.08
C ARG A 138 4.72 -15.55 -5.68
N PHE A 139 4.53 -14.29 -5.30
CA PHE A 139 3.82 -13.93 -4.08
C PHE A 139 2.36 -14.32 -4.14
N VAL A 140 1.81 -14.76 -3.01
CA VAL A 140 0.41 -15.13 -2.88
C VAL A 140 -0.16 -14.65 -1.57
N PHE A 141 -1.48 -14.43 -1.56
CA PHE A 141 -2.20 -14.17 -0.32
C PHE A 141 -3.18 -15.28 0.03
N THR A 142 -3.29 -15.57 1.31
CA THR A 142 -4.36 -16.37 1.89
C THR A 142 -5.36 -15.45 2.57
N LYS A 143 -6.64 -15.68 2.30
CA LYS A 143 -7.74 -14.95 2.90
C LYS A 143 -8.71 -15.95 3.49
N GLN A 144 -9.36 -15.53 4.58
CA GLN A 144 -10.43 -16.29 5.19
C GLN A 144 -11.71 -15.47 5.18
N LEU A 145 -12.85 -16.11 4.96
CA LEU A 145 -14.13 -15.42 4.91
C LEU A 145 -15.22 -16.29 5.53
N TRP A 146 -16.13 -15.69 6.30
CA TRP A 146 -17.32 -16.41 6.73
C TRP A 146 -18.17 -16.78 5.51
N ALA A 147 -18.57 -18.05 5.39
CA ALA A 147 -19.32 -18.55 4.23
C ALA A 147 -20.60 -17.73 3.95
N ASN A 148 -21.25 -17.26 5.02
CA ASN A 148 -22.49 -16.49 5.02
C ASN A 148 -22.31 -14.96 5.19
N VAL A 149 -21.09 -14.42 4.99
CA VAL A 149 -20.88 -12.97 5.12
C VAL A 149 -21.78 -12.23 4.11
N LYS A 150 -22.48 -11.19 4.58
CA LYS A 150 -23.38 -10.39 3.74
C LYS A 150 -22.64 -9.44 2.81
N ASP A 151 -21.52 -8.87 3.27
CA ASP A 151 -20.75 -7.86 2.54
C ASP A 151 -19.55 -8.48 1.81
N LYS A 152 -19.82 -9.45 0.93
CA LYS A 152 -18.78 -10.12 0.12
C LYS A 152 -18.10 -9.13 -0.82
N GLU A 153 -18.89 -8.29 -1.50
CA GLU A 153 -18.42 -7.28 -2.45
C GLU A 153 -17.28 -6.42 -1.89
N ASN A 154 -17.47 -5.78 -0.73
CA ASN A 154 -16.46 -4.90 -0.15
C ASN A 154 -15.22 -5.68 0.35
N LYS A 155 -15.42 -6.90 0.85
CA LYS A 155 -14.31 -7.78 1.24
C LYS A 155 -13.45 -8.16 0.04
N PHE A 156 -14.06 -8.55 -1.06
CA PHE A 156 -13.33 -8.87 -2.29
C PHE A 156 -12.72 -7.65 -2.97
N LEU A 157 -13.34 -6.47 -2.89
CA LEU A 157 -12.71 -5.21 -3.28
C LEU A 157 -11.41 -4.97 -2.48
N THR A 158 -11.45 -5.19 -1.16
CA THR A 158 -10.26 -5.11 -0.30
C THR A 158 -9.18 -6.08 -0.71
N TYR A 159 -9.54 -7.35 -0.93
CA TYR A 159 -8.59 -8.37 -1.32
C TYR A 159 -7.99 -8.08 -2.69
N TRP A 160 -8.81 -7.62 -3.65
CA TRP A 160 -8.35 -7.22 -4.97
C TRP A 160 -7.36 -6.06 -4.90
N ILE A 161 -7.68 -4.95 -4.21
CA ILE A 161 -6.78 -3.79 -4.11
C ILE A 161 -5.46 -4.17 -3.43
N GLN A 162 -5.52 -4.88 -2.30
CA GLN A 162 -4.30 -5.30 -1.59
C GLN A 162 -3.40 -6.17 -2.47
N SER A 163 -3.99 -7.10 -3.21
CA SER A 163 -3.25 -8.02 -4.06
C SER A 163 -2.68 -7.31 -5.29
N TYR A 164 -3.45 -6.42 -5.91
CA TYR A 164 -2.99 -5.58 -7.01
C TYR A 164 -1.79 -4.72 -6.61
N LEU A 165 -1.89 -4.02 -5.47
CA LEU A 165 -0.79 -3.22 -4.91
C LEU A 165 0.41 -4.07 -4.46
N SER A 166 0.27 -5.39 -4.35
CA SER A 166 1.38 -6.27 -3.97
C SER A 166 1.89 -7.10 -5.16
N ALA A 167 1.45 -6.79 -6.39
CA ALA A 167 1.75 -7.54 -7.61
C ALA A 167 1.44 -9.05 -7.50
N ILE A 168 0.33 -9.38 -6.84
CA ILE A 168 -0.13 -10.76 -6.65
C ILE A 168 -1.15 -11.13 -7.71
N ASP A 169 -0.93 -12.25 -8.37
CA ASP A 169 -1.82 -12.78 -9.40
C ASP A 169 -2.94 -13.66 -8.84
N ASP A 170 -2.67 -14.38 -7.75
CA ASP A 170 -3.58 -15.37 -7.18
C ASP A 170 -3.76 -15.19 -5.67
N ILE A 171 -4.99 -15.36 -5.21
CA ILE A 171 -5.29 -15.50 -3.79
C ILE A 171 -6.02 -16.80 -3.49
N TYR A 172 -5.80 -17.30 -2.27
CA TYR A 172 -6.35 -18.54 -1.77
C TYR A 172 -7.36 -18.24 -0.67
N VAL A 173 -8.63 -18.51 -0.91
CA VAL A 173 -9.72 -18.14 -0.01
C VAL A 173 -10.32 -19.36 0.68
N GLY A 174 -10.15 -19.42 2.00
CA GLY A 174 -10.82 -20.39 2.86
C GLY A 174 -12.16 -19.85 3.37
N TYR A 175 -13.25 -20.51 3.01
CA TYR A 175 -14.57 -20.18 3.56
C TYR A 175 -14.79 -20.93 4.86
N LYS A 176 -14.92 -20.19 5.97
CA LYS A 176 -15.17 -20.79 7.28
C LYS A 176 -16.66 -20.89 7.60
N SER A 177 -17.04 -22.03 8.18
CA SER A 177 -18.35 -22.30 8.79
C SER A 177 -18.54 -21.46 10.06
N PHE A 178 -19.75 -21.46 10.62
CA PHE A 178 -20.04 -20.74 11.88
C PHE A 178 -19.16 -21.21 13.06
N GLY A 179 -18.71 -22.46 13.03
CA GLY A 179 -17.77 -23.00 14.02
C GLY A 179 -16.33 -22.52 13.84
N GLY A 180 -16.03 -21.73 12.81
CA GLY A 180 -14.68 -21.22 12.53
C GLY A 180 -13.80 -22.15 11.70
N PHE A 181 -14.32 -23.28 11.24
CA PHE A 181 -13.60 -24.28 10.46
C PHE A 181 -13.72 -24.03 8.96
N VAL A 182 -12.64 -24.23 8.21
CA VAL A 182 -12.67 -24.27 6.75
C VAL A 182 -12.96 -25.71 6.33
N GLU A 183 -14.22 -25.98 6.01
CA GLU A 183 -14.74 -27.33 5.72
C GLU A 183 -14.79 -27.64 4.21
N THR A 184 -14.66 -26.61 3.38
CA THR A 184 -14.62 -26.75 1.91
C THR A 184 -13.20 -26.58 1.38
N PRO A 185 -12.89 -27.13 0.19
CA PRO A 185 -11.62 -26.84 -0.47
C PRO A 185 -11.34 -25.34 -0.57
N ILE A 186 -10.08 -24.97 -0.41
CA ILE A 186 -9.61 -23.59 -0.52
C ILE A 186 -9.74 -23.15 -1.98
N GLU A 187 -10.44 -22.04 -2.21
CA GLU A 187 -10.66 -21.52 -3.56
C GLU A 187 -9.43 -20.72 -4.00
N CYS A 188 -8.82 -21.12 -5.12
CA CYS A 188 -7.81 -20.31 -5.80
C CYS A 188 -8.52 -19.35 -6.77
N MET A 189 -8.29 -18.05 -6.59
CA MET A 189 -8.87 -17.01 -7.43
C MET A 189 -7.81 -16.12 -8.05
N LYS A 190 -7.90 -15.94 -9.36
CA LYS A 190 -7.11 -14.97 -10.10
C LYS A 190 -7.59 -13.55 -9.84
N ILE A 191 -6.67 -12.66 -9.49
CA ILE A 191 -6.92 -11.24 -9.27
C ILE A 191 -7.47 -10.57 -10.53
N SER A 192 -7.01 -10.97 -11.71
CA SER A 192 -7.48 -10.47 -13.00
C SER A 192 -8.96 -10.76 -13.29
N ASP A 193 -9.54 -11.78 -12.64
CA ASP A 193 -10.92 -12.20 -12.88
C ASP A 193 -11.91 -11.58 -11.90
N MET A 194 -11.44 -11.06 -10.76
CA MET A 194 -12.29 -10.48 -9.72
C MET A 194 -13.14 -9.30 -10.20
N PRO A 195 -12.60 -8.32 -10.97
CA PRO A 195 -13.41 -7.17 -11.41
C PRO A 195 -14.63 -7.56 -12.25
N ARG A 196 -14.59 -8.72 -12.93
CA ARG A 196 -15.72 -9.23 -13.71
C ARG A 196 -16.81 -9.90 -12.88
N LYS A 197 -16.51 -10.25 -11.63
CA LYS A 197 -17.40 -11.00 -10.72
C LYS A 197 -18.18 -10.08 -9.77
N TYR A 198 -17.79 -8.81 -9.65
CA TYR A 198 -18.35 -7.88 -8.67
C TYR A 198 -18.71 -6.53 -9.32
N SER A 199 -19.44 -5.70 -8.58
CA SER A 199 -20.00 -4.44 -9.09
C SER A 199 -19.04 -3.24 -9.08
N TRP A 200 -17.88 -3.38 -8.46
CA TRP A 200 -16.86 -2.32 -8.40
C TRP A 200 -15.99 -2.29 -9.66
N ASP A 201 -15.44 -1.11 -9.95
CA ASP A 201 -14.63 -0.84 -11.14
C ASP A 201 -13.20 -0.43 -10.73
N PRO A 202 -12.16 -1.18 -11.17
CA PRO A 202 -10.77 -0.79 -11.00
C PRO A 202 -10.46 0.65 -11.42
N ALA A 203 -11.02 1.12 -12.54
CA ALA A 203 -10.75 2.46 -13.06
C ALA A 203 -11.23 3.55 -12.10
N VAL A 204 -12.35 3.33 -11.40
CA VAL A 204 -12.84 4.24 -10.36
C VAL A 204 -11.86 4.28 -9.18
N CYS A 205 -11.35 3.12 -8.75
CA CYS A 205 -10.41 3.02 -7.63
C CYS A 205 -9.10 3.78 -7.91
N PHE A 206 -8.48 3.55 -9.08
CA PHE A 206 -7.24 4.23 -9.47
C PHE A 206 -7.47 5.70 -9.84
N GLY A 207 -8.57 5.99 -10.53
CA GLY A 207 -8.95 7.35 -10.91
C GLY A 207 -9.12 8.22 -9.67
N PHE A 208 -9.78 7.70 -8.63
CA PHE A 208 -9.93 8.42 -7.38
C PHE A 208 -8.59 8.61 -6.64
N LEU A 209 -7.73 7.57 -6.57
CA LEU A 209 -6.40 7.70 -5.98
C LEU A 209 -5.59 8.80 -6.68
N ASN A 210 -5.54 8.79 -8.02
CA ASN A 210 -4.82 9.81 -8.78
C ASN A 210 -5.40 11.21 -8.55
N TYR A 211 -6.73 11.34 -8.60
CA TYR A 211 -7.41 12.61 -8.34
C TYR A 211 -7.10 13.15 -6.93
N PHE A 212 -7.18 12.29 -5.90
CA PHE A 212 -6.86 12.68 -4.53
C PHE A 212 -5.42 13.20 -4.42
N LEU A 213 -4.45 12.50 -5.02
CA LEU A 213 -3.05 12.91 -5.01
C LEU A 213 -2.83 14.26 -5.71
N GLU A 214 -3.51 14.51 -6.83
CA GLU A 214 -3.49 15.81 -7.52
C GLU A 214 -4.03 16.95 -6.64
N GLN A 215 -5.13 16.70 -5.92
CA GLN A 215 -5.68 17.70 -4.99
C GLN A 215 -4.72 17.99 -3.83
N VAL A 216 -4.10 16.96 -3.25
CA VAL A 216 -3.11 17.09 -2.16
C VAL A 216 -1.88 17.85 -2.65
N GLU A 217 -1.33 17.49 -3.82
CA GLU A 217 -0.17 18.13 -4.43
C GLU A 217 -0.42 19.63 -4.66
N GLN A 218 -1.58 19.99 -5.20
CA GLN A 218 -1.98 21.38 -5.41
C GLN A 218 -2.14 22.15 -4.10
N LEU A 219 -2.89 21.58 -3.16
CA LEU A 219 -3.20 22.19 -1.86
C LEU A 219 -1.93 22.44 -1.04
N MET A 220 -1.00 21.50 -1.06
CA MET A 220 0.24 21.55 -0.27
C MET A 220 1.42 22.14 -1.05
N SER A 221 1.21 22.74 -2.23
CA SER A 221 2.28 23.24 -3.11
C SER A 221 3.27 24.20 -2.46
N LYS A 222 2.85 24.95 -1.42
CA LYS A 222 3.69 25.89 -0.66
C LYS A 222 4.25 25.32 0.65
N VAL A 223 3.90 24.08 1.00
CA VAL A 223 4.32 23.43 2.24
C VAL A 223 5.70 22.80 2.05
N ASN A 224 6.62 23.11 2.96
CA ASN A 224 7.96 22.52 2.98
C ASN A 224 8.42 22.26 4.42
N CYS A 225 7.64 21.47 5.16
CA CYS A 225 7.88 21.18 6.57
C CYS A 225 7.32 19.80 6.92
N LEU A 226 8.17 18.91 7.45
CA LEU A 226 7.75 17.57 7.92
C LEU A 226 6.88 17.63 9.18
N HIS A 227 6.88 18.75 9.90
CA HIS A 227 6.05 18.95 11.09
C HIS A 227 4.71 19.60 10.78
N THR A 228 4.51 20.16 9.57
CA THR A 228 3.19 20.60 9.14
C THR A 228 2.41 19.39 8.64
N VAL A 229 1.31 19.05 9.32
CA VAL A 229 0.48 17.90 9.01
C VAL A 229 -0.89 18.36 8.54
N TYR A 230 -1.32 17.85 7.39
CA TYR A 230 -2.68 17.95 6.90
C TYR A 230 -3.38 16.63 7.22
N GLU A 231 -4.41 16.67 8.05
CA GLU A 231 -5.24 15.50 8.36
C GLU A 231 -6.46 15.50 7.45
N PHE A 232 -6.49 14.61 6.47
CA PHE A 232 -7.63 14.41 5.59
C PHE A 232 -8.60 13.42 6.21
N THR A 233 -9.84 13.85 6.44
CA THR A 233 -10.93 13.02 6.98
C THR A 233 -11.93 12.69 5.88
N PHE A 234 -12.07 11.40 5.60
CA PHE A 234 -13.01 10.84 4.63
C PHE A 234 -14.32 10.49 5.34
N ARG A 235 -15.37 11.30 5.14
CA ARG A 235 -16.66 11.20 5.86
C ARG A 235 -17.71 10.47 5.05
N VAL A 236 -18.03 9.24 5.43
CA VAL A 236 -18.86 8.30 4.65
C VAL A 236 -20.27 8.84 4.47
N ARG A 237 -20.83 9.40 5.54
CA ARG A 237 -22.19 9.96 5.55
C ARG A 237 -22.36 11.07 4.52
N ASP A 238 -21.39 11.97 4.45
CA ASP A 238 -21.44 13.16 3.61
C ASP A 238 -20.83 12.94 2.22
N LYS A 239 -20.17 11.79 2.02
CA LYS A 239 -19.37 11.48 0.82
C LYS A 239 -18.39 12.59 0.46
N ALA A 240 -17.78 13.16 1.49
CA ALA A 240 -16.87 14.29 1.39
C ALA A 240 -15.54 13.98 2.07
N THR A 241 -14.48 14.58 1.53
CA THR A 241 -13.17 14.64 2.20
C THR A 241 -12.98 16.06 2.70
N VAL A 242 -12.70 16.21 3.99
CA VAL A 242 -12.34 17.50 4.61
C VAL A 242 -10.93 17.42 5.16
N TYR A 243 -10.30 18.56 5.44
CA TYR A 243 -8.97 18.55 6.04
C TYR A 243 -8.83 19.60 7.13
N GLU A 244 -7.96 19.31 8.09
CA GLU A 244 -7.50 20.22 9.12
C GLU A 244 -5.97 20.32 9.05
N ILE A 245 -5.42 21.49 9.41
CA ILE A 245 -4.00 21.77 9.34
C ILE A 245 -3.44 21.90 10.76
N TYR A 246 -2.36 21.18 11.02
CA TYR A 246 -1.63 21.21 12.27
C TYR A 246 -0.21 21.70 11.97
N GLU A 247 0.13 22.90 12.43
CA GLU A 247 1.45 23.48 12.25
C GLU A 247 2.37 23.14 13.43
N GLY A 248 3.60 22.71 13.11
CA GLY A 248 4.59 22.34 14.11
C GLY A 248 4.35 20.96 14.73
N ASN A 249 5.20 20.58 15.68
CA ASN A 249 5.08 19.28 16.33
C ASN A 249 3.81 19.20 17.18
N SER A 250 3.01 18.16 16.94
CA SER A 250 1.77 17.87 17.65
C SER A 250 1.59 16.37 17.84
N ASP A 251 0.49 15.97 18.47
CA ASP A 251 0.05 14.56 18.55
C ASP A 251 -0.27 13.95 17.17
N LYS A 252 -0.48 14.79 16.14
CA LYS A 252 -0.67 14.39 14.75
C LYS A 252 0.65 14.20 13.98
N SER A 253 1.79 14.59 14.54
CA SER A 253 3.08 14.35 13.90
C SER A 253 3.39 12.85 13.84
N PHE A 254 3.64 12.35 12.63
CA PHE A 254 3.88 10.93 12.36
C PHE A 254 5.28 10.62 11.83
N ILE A 255 6.07 11.65 11.55
CA ILE A 255 7.45 11.52 11.08
C ILE A 255 8.38 11.72 12.28
N PRO A 256 9.16 10.69 12.69
CA PRO A 256 10.02 10.80 13.84
C PRO A 256 11.20 11.73 13.55
N GLN A 257 11.68 12.44 14.59
CA GLN A 257 12.72 13.46 14.45
C GLN A 257 14.00 12.93 13.79
N PHE A 258 14.43 11.70 14.14
CA PHE A 258 15.63 11.12 13.55
C PHE A 258 15.53 10.98 12.02
N TYR A 259 14.33 10.70 11.50
CA TYR A 259 14.09 10.59 10.06
C TYR A 259 14.00 11.96 9.43
N ALA A 260 13.37 12.93 10.09
CA ALA A 260 13.36 14.32 9.63
C ALA A 260 14.79 14.87 9.49
N ASP A 261 15.65 14.61 10.48
CA ASP A 261 17.07 15.01 10.47
C ASP A 261 17.87 14.27 9.38
N PHE A 262 17.54 12.99 9.12
CA PHE A 262 18.14 12.23 8.02
C PHE A 262 17.80 12.85 6.66
N VAL A 263 16.52 13.16 6.42
CA VAL A 263 16.07 13.75 5.14
C VAL A 263 16.60 15.18 4.97
N ALA A 264 16.67 15.97 6.05
CA ALA A 264 17.16 17.36 6.01
C ALA A 264 18.66 17.44 5.72
N ARG A 265 19.45 16.45 6.15
CA ARG A 265 20.90 16.36 5.82
C ARG A 265 21.16 16.02 4.36
N GLY A 266 20.17 15.49 3.64
CA GLY A 266 20.34 14.89 2.32
C GLY A 266 21.04 13.54 2.40
N SER A 267 20.73 12.63 1.47
CA SER A 267 21.49 11.37 1.34
C SER A 267 22.98 11.70 1.22
N PRO A 268 23.89 11.00 1.93
CA PRO A 268 25.30 11.09 1.59
C PRO A 268 25.40 10.79 0.10
N MET A 269 25.88 11.75 -0.70
CA MET A 269 26.39 11.41 -2.03
C MET A 269 27.38 10.26 -1.79
N GLU A 270 27.19 9.15 -2.48
CA GLU A 270 28.27 8.19 -2.69
C GLU A 270 29.47 9.03 -3.13
N THR A 271 30.41 9.17 -2.20
CA THR A 271 31.71 9.71 -2.52
C THR A 271 32.29 8.64 -3.43
N ASN A 272 32.35 8.95 -4.73
CA ASN A 272 33.20 8.22 -5.65
C ASN A 272 34.61 8.32 -5.06
N ASP A 273 34.99 7.32 -4.28
CA ASP A 273 36.38 7.00 -4.00
C ASP A 273 36.97 6.45 -5.31
N GLU A 274 37.13 7.35 -6.29
CA GLU A 274 38.23 7.25 -7.23
C GLU A 274 39.46 7.81 -6.52
N THR A 275 40.19 6.96 -5.81
CA THR A 275 41.64 7.15 -5.67
C THR A 275 42.39 5.82 -5.62
N ASN A 276 43.26 5.69 -6.65
CA ASN A 276 44.36 4.75 -6.92
C ASN A 276 44.04 3.43 -7.63
#